data_AF-A0A1H7X6A2-F1
#
_entry.id   AF-A0A1H7X6A2-F1
#
_cell.length_a   1.000
_cell.length_b   1.000
_cell.length_c   1.000
_cell.angle_alpha   90.00
_cell.angle_beta   90.00
_cell.angle_gamma   90.00
#
_symmetry.space_group_name_H-M   'P 1'
#
loop_
_entity.id
_entity.type
_entity.pdbx_description
1 polymer ?
#
loop_
_entity_poly.entity_id
_entity_poly.type
_entity_poly.pdbx_seq_one_letter_code
_entity_poly.pdbx_strand_id
1 'polypeptide(L)'
;MELDVCDRITTDPTAEDITRAVDQRGNDPDWFITLSDDDGYVEAGLEGRGRFRLAYHSGKARFDAAETVDAPTLKRILVAYLGGDKTWRGKLAWQPKVSPAKAAEARGEPPTWAVIAVVASLALIFVIVEVLPESWVERLPFAGTTMGNIALIALPMVVMVAAMIVNAMLKVRRASSWSQAPGRIIRSQMAVRRPPEGNEIGTVVNVPAVTYSFSVGGVTYQGTRVSLGDISGKYAQEALARYPAGRNVTVHYDPADPSDSVLEREAPKGAVKGCGLALLVVLLLVWGLYWVATEGAEVLKARMPDADVPVMLFAGLFGGAALLFFVGHRRYLARANAWPVTAGEVVSSTVEQRRSTQNGKTHTTYLPVVEFAYIVEGNRLHSRQVKLGLEVSGSASFAQGIADRYPAGSPVEVHYDPQDPSNAALENPTGTNWILLGVALASFAIALYASRIFR
;
A
#
# COMPACT_ATOMS: atom_id res chain seq x y z
N MET A 1 -22.76 9.00 -33.36
CA MET A 1 -23.68 9.17 -32.22
C MET A 1 -24.69 8.03 -32.26
N GLU A 2 -24.86 7.31 -31.16
CA GLU A 2 -25.73 6.14 -31.07
C GLU A 2 -26.61 6.26 -29.82
N LEU A 3 -27.90 5.94 -29.96
CA LEU A 3 -28.86 5.88 -28.85
C LEU A 3 -29.26 4.43 -28.63
N ASP A 4 -28.95 3.88 -27.46
CA ASP A 4 -29.39 2.58 -27.01
C ASP A 4 -30.51 2.72 -25.97
N VAL A 5 -31.63 2.06 -26.19
CA VAL A 5 -32.75 1.99 -25.24
C VAL A 5 -33.12 0.53 -25.05
N CYS A 6 -32.78 -0.04 -23.89
CA CYS A 6 -33.04 -1.46 -23.57
C CYS A 6 -32.58 -2.41 -24.70
N ASP A 7 -31.30 -2.31 -25.10
CA ASP A 7 -30.65 -3.09 -26.16
C ASP A 7 -31.16 -2.80 -27.59
N ARG A 8 -31.89 -1.70 -27.79
CA ARG A 8 -32.32 -1.21 -29.12
C ARG A 8 -31.49 -0.01 -29.52
N ILE A 9 -30.54 -0.24 -30.42
CA ILE A 9 -29.62 0.78 -30.92
C ILE A 9 -30.23 1.53 -32.11
N THR A 10 -30.23 2.85 -32.03
CA THR A 10 -30.60 3.80 -33.09
C THR A 10 -29.36 4.61 -33.46
N THR A 11 -28.93 4.50 -34.72
CA THR A 11 -27.82 5.30 -35.25
C THR A 11 -28.30 6.67 -35.67
N ASP A 12 -27.54 7.72 -35.36
CA ASP A 12 -27.87 9.13 -35.65
C ASP A 12 -29.23 9.59 -35.06
N PRO A 13 -29.39 9.50 -33.72
CA PRO A 13 -30.65 9.78 -33.04
C PRO A 13 -31.03 11.27 -33.07
N THR A 14 -32.31 11.57 -33.16
CA THR A 14 -32.82 12.95 -33.04
C THR A 14 -33.25 13.29 -31.62
N ALA A 15 -33.41 14.58 -31.32
CA ALA A 15 -33.96 15.04 -30.04
C ALA A 15 -35.38 14.51 -29.78
N GLU A 16 -36.14 14.24 -30.85
CA GLU A 16 -37.47 13.63 -30.76
C GLU A 16 -37.37 12.17 -30.33
N ASP A 17 -36.39 11.42 -30.84
CA ASP A 17 -36.18 10.02 -30.47
C ASP A 17 -35.81 9.87 -28.99
N ILE A 18 -34.96 10.76 -28.47
CA ILE A 18 -34.63 10.84 -27.04
C ILE A 18 -35.90 11.12 -26.21
N THR A 19 -36.69 12.10 -26.62
CA THR A 19 -37.90 12.50 -25.91
C THR A 19 -38.92 11.36 -25.87
N ARG A 20 -39.12 10.72 -27.03
CA ARG A 20 -40.01 9.56 -27.20
C ARG A 20 -39.57 8.39 -26.33
N ALA A 21 -38.28 8.07 -26.31
CA ALA A 21 -37.72 6.98 -25.50
C ALA A 21 -37.97 7.20 -24.00
N VAL A 22 -37.71 8.41 -23.49
CA VAL A 22 -37.94 8.74 -22.08
C VAL A 22 -39.43 8.72 -21.74
N ASP A 23 -40.32 9.13 -22.64
CA ASP A 23 -41.77 9.11 -22.40
C ASP A 23 -42.37 7.70 -22.45
N GLN A 24 -41.85 6.82 -23.30
CA GLN A 24 -42.34 5.44 -23.50
C GLN A 24 -41.74 4.41 -22.53
N ARG A 25 -40.86 4.82 -21.61
CA ARG A 25 -40.13 3.97 -20.65
C ARG A 25 -40.97 2.98 -19.81
N GLY A 26 -42.26 3.25 -19.61
CA GLY A 26 -43.10 2.46 -18.70
C GLY A 26 -42.64 2.55 -17.23
N ASN A 27 -42.94 1.51 -16.44
CA ASN A 27 -42.49 1.36 -15.04
C ASN A 27 -41.51 0.19 -14.88
N ASP A 28 -40.77 -0.13 -15.94
CA ASP A 28 -39.81 -1.23 -15.92
C ASP A 28 -38.58 -0.83 -15.08
N PRO A 29 -38.29 -1.53 -13.96
CA PRO A 29 -37.12 -1.22 -13.13
C PRO A 29 -35.79 -1.45 -13.85
N ASP A 30 -35.76 -2.27 -14.91
CA ASP A 30 -34.56 -2.55 -15.70
C ASP A 30 -34.43 -1.60 -16.92
N TRP A 31 -35.31 -0.59 -17.03
CA TRP A 31 -35.23 0.39 -18.11
C TRP A 31 -33.96 1.23 -18.03
N PHE A 32 -33.25 1.29 -19.15
CA PHE A 32 -32.09 2.18 -19.33
C PHE A 32 -32.07 2.83 -20.72
N ILE A 33 -31.40 3.97 -20.78
CA ILE A 33 -31.12 4.72 -22.00
C ILE A 33 -29.64 5.13 -21.98
N THR A 34 -28.93 4.91 -23.08
CA THR A 34 -27.53 5.31 -23.24
C THR A 34 -27.38 6.06 -24.55
N LEU A 35 -26.83 7.26 -24.48
CA LEU A 35 -26.49 8.07 -25.65
C LEU A 35 -24.96 8.19 -25.73
N SER A 36 -24.36 7.58 -26.74
CA SER A 36 -22.90 7.50 -26.93
C SER A 36 -22.42 8.26 -28.17
N ASP A 37 -21.19 8.75 -28.09
CA ASP A 37 -20.40 9.27 -29.20
C ASP A 37 -18.98 8.70 -29.14
N ASP A 38 -18.08 9.15 -30.03
CA ASP A 38 -16.70 8.67 -30.09
C ASP A 38 -15.88 9.03 -28.84
N ASP A 39 -16.32 10.04 -28.08
CA ASP A 39 -15.62 10.61 -26.93
C ASP A 39 -16.20 10.16 -25.58
N GLY A 40 -17.32 9.45 -25.55
CA GLY A 40 -18.02 9.12 -24.31
C GLY A 40 -19.45 8.63 -24.45
N TYR A 41 -20.15 8.60 -23.31
CA TYR A 41 -21.58 8.31 -23.27
C TYR A 41 -22.26 9.00 -22.09
N VAL A 42 -23.57 9.22 -22.19
CA VAL A 42 -24.46 9.56 -21.07
C VAL A 42 -25.47 8.42 -20.95
N GLU A 43 -25.54 7.79 -19.79
CA GLU A 43 -26.50 6.72 -19.51
C GLU A 43 -27.44 7.13 -18.38
N ALA A 44 -28.69 6.69 -18.45
CA ALA A 44 -29.66 6.83 -17.37
C ALA A 44 -30.42 5.53 -17.16
N GLY A 45 -30.61 5.15 -15.90
CA GLY A 45 -31.46 4.03 -15.49
C GLY A 45 -32.63 4.52 -14.63
N LEU A 46 -33.75 3.80 -14.68
CA LEU A 46 -34.88 4.10 -13.81
C LEU A 46 -34.54 3.72 -12.36
N GLU A 47 -34.80 4.62 -11.40
CA GLU A 47 -34.60 4.37 -9.98
C GLU A 47 -35.85 4.81 -9.19
N GLY A 48 -36.73 3.85 -8.91
CA GLY A 48 -37.98 4.10 -8.18
C GLY A 48 -39.06 4.75 -9.04
N ARG A 49 -39.94 5.56 -8.42
CA ARG A 49 -41.14 6.13 -9.09
C ARG A 49 -40.78 7.37 -9.92
N GLY A 50 -40.37 7.16 -11.17
CA GLY A 50 -40.21 8.23 -12.18
C GLY A 50 -38.98 9.12 -11.99
N ARG A 51 -38.00 8.65 -11.22
CA ARG A 51 -36.70 9.27 -11.01
C ARG A 51 -35.63 8.44 -11.72
N PHE A 52 -34.56 9.10 -12.14
CA PHE A 52 -33.51 8.47 -12.94
C PHE A 52 -32.16 8.64 -12.29
N ARG A 53 -31.40 7.55 -12.21
CA ARG A 53 -29.97 7.61 -11.93
C ARG A 53 -29.26 7.94 -13.22
N LEU A 54 -28.40 8.95 -13.19
CA LEU A 54 -27.69 9.42 -14.37
C LEU A 54 -26.20 9.20 -14.19
N ALA A 55 -25.52 8.71 -15.22
CA ALA A 55 -24.08 8.63 -15.27
C ALA A 55 -23.58 9.11 -16.64
N TYR A 56 -22.34 9.58 -16.70
CA TYR A 56 -21.69 9.82 -17.98
C TYR A 56 -20.24 9.37 -17.94
N HIS A 57 -19.72 8.99 -19.10
CA HIS A 57 -18.33 8.67 -19.32
C HIS A 57 -17.71 9.69 -20.26
N SER A 58 -16.59 10.29 -19.87
CA SER A 58 -15.88 11.29 -20.68
C SER A 58 -14.77 10.68 -21.56
N GLY A 59 -14.91 9.40 -21.93
CA GLY A 59 -13.88 8.62 -22.63
C GLY A 59 -12.76 8.10 -21.73
N LYS A 60 -12.56 8.67 -20.54
CA LYS A 60 -11.49 8.31 -19.59
C LYS A 60 -11.97 7.95 -18.19
N ALA A 61 -13.03 8.59 -17.72
CA ALA A 61 -13.59 8.39 -16.39
C ALA A 61 -15.11 8.40 -16.45
N ARG A 62 -15.72 7.58 -15.59
CA ARG A 62 -17.16 7.56 -15.36
C ARG A 62 -17.50 8.48 -14.19
N PHE A 63 -18.59 9.22 -14.32
CA PHE A 63 -19.15 10.07 -13.29
C PHE A 63 -20.60 9.66 -13.07
N ASP A 64 -20.98 9.42 -11.83
CA ASP A 64 -22.36 9.15 -11.44
C ASP A 64 -22.94 10.44 -10.81
N ALA A 65 -24.19 10.78 -11.11
CA ALA A 65 -24.86 11.93 -10.50
C ALA A 65 -25.09 11.65 -9.01
N ALA A 66 -24.83 12.66 -8.15
CA ALA A 66 -24.99 12.52 -6.71
C ALA A 66 -26.45 12.30 -6.28
N GLU A 67 -27.39 12.78 -7.08
CA GLU A 67 -28.83 12.65 -6.86
C GLU A 67 -29.52 12.18 -8.13
N THR A 68 -30.68 11.53 -7.97
CA THR A 68 -31.54 11.18 -9.10
C THR A 68 -32.14 12.43 -9.75
N VAL A 69 -32.54 12.34 -11.01
CA VAL A 69 -33.17 13.44 -11.76
C VAL A 69 -34.59 13.08 -12.18
N ASP A 70 -35.39 14.09 -12.53
CA ASP A 70 -36.72 13.89 -13.13
C ASP A 70 -36.63 13.76 -14.67
N ALA A 71 -37.72 13.31 -15.30
CA ALA A 71 -37.77 13.11 -16.75
C ALA A 71 -37.49 14.40 -17.56
N PRO A 72 -38.02 15.59 -17.19
CA PRO A 72 -37.70 16.83 -17.90
C PRO A 72 -36.21 17.20 -17.84
N THR A 73 -35.55 16.98 -16.69
CA THR A 73 -34.12 17.26 -16.55
C THR A 73 -33.27 16.24 -17.32
N LEU A 74 -33.64 14.96 -17.28
CA LEU A 74 -33.00 13.92 -18.09
C LEU A 74 -33.02 14.28 -19.59
N LYS A 75 -34.20 14.61 -20.13
CA LYS A 75 -34.35 15.01 -21.54
C LYS A 75 -33.48 16.20 -21.90
N ARG A 76 -33.47 17.25 -21.07
CA ARG A 76 -32.63 18.44 -21.29
C ARG A 76 -31.14 18.10 -21.35
N ILE A 77 -30.68 17.16 -20.52
CA ILE A 77 -29.28 16.74 -20.50
C ILE A 77 -28.93 15.93 -21.75
N LEU A 78 -29.74 14.92 -22.09
CA LEU A 78 -29.51 14.09 -23.27
C LEU A 78 -29.56 14.90 -24.57
N VAL A 79 -30.49 15.84 -24.68
CA VAL A 79 -30.58 16.75 -25.85
C VAL A 79 -29.38 17.71 -25.89
N ALA A 80 -28.92 18.23 -24.76
CA ALA A 80 -27.72 19.06 -24.71
C ALA A 80 -26.47 18.26 -25.11
N TYR A 81 -26.37 16.99 -24.68
CA TYR A 81 -25.30 16.08 -25.09
C TYR A 81 -25.34 15.81 -26.60
N LEU A 82 -26.53 15.54 -27.16
CA LEU A 82 -26.74 15.38 -28.59
C LEU A 82 -26.28 16.60 -29.40
N GLY A 83 -26.51 17.81 -28.88
CA GLY A 83 -26.07 19.06 -29.50
C GLY A 83 -24.58 19.39 -29.30
N GLY A 84 -23.81 18.55 -28.60
CA GLY A 84 -22.41 18.81 -28.27
C GLY A 84 -22.18 19.90 -27.20
N ASP A 85 -23.25 20.39 -26.56
CA ASP A 85 -23.16 21.35 -25.46
C ASP A 85 -22.59 20.66 -24.22
N LYS A 86 -21.58 21.25 -23.56
CA LYS A 86 -20.96 20.71 -22.34
C LYS A 86 -21.44 21.38 -21.05
N THR A 87 -22.27 22.43 -21.15
CA THR A 87 -22.75 23.21 -19.99
C THR A 87 -23.65 22.39 -19.06
N TRP A 88 -24.28 21.31 -19.57
CA TRP A 88 -25.09 20.41 -18.74
C TRP A 88 -24.28 19.74 -17.62
N ARG A 89 -22.96 19.59 -17.77
CA ARG A 89 -22.08 19.04 -16.73
C ARG A 89 -22.08 19.90 -15.46
N GLY A 90 -22.28 21.21 -15.57
CA GLY A 90 -22.37 22.11 -14.43
C GLY A 90 -23.75 22.16 -13.75
N LYS A 91 -24.77 21.50 -14.31
CA LYS A 91 -26.14 21.54 -13.80
C LYS A 91 -26.43 20.51 -12.71
N LEU A 92 -25.54 19.55 -12.51
CA LEU A 92 -25.66 18.50 -11.49
C LEU A 92 -24.35 18.37 -10.72
N ALA A 93 -24.45 17.92 -9.48
CA ALA A 93 -23.30 17.45 -8.73
C ALA A 93 -22.91 16.05 -9.21
N TRP A 94 -21.72 15.91 -9.79
CA TRP A 94 -21.19 14.65 -10.31
C TRP A 94 -20.13 14.08 -9.39
N GLN A 95 -20.17 12.77 -9.16
CA GLN A 95 -19.19 12.03 -8.40
C GLN A 95 -18.41 11.09 -9.32
N PRO A 96 -17.07 11.20 -9.39
CA PRO A 96 -16.27 10.27 -10.19
C PRO A 96 -16.36 8.85 -9.61
N LYS A 97 -16.73 7.88 -10.45
CA LYS A 97 -16.69 6.46 -10.12
C LYS A 97 -15.26 5.97 -10.28
N VAL A 98 -14.65 5.54 -9.18
CA VAL A 98 -13.27 5.05 -9.17
C VAL A 98 -13.15 3.83 -10.09
N SER A 99 -12.26 3.89 -11.08
CA SER A 99 -12.04 2.76 -11.98
C SER A 99 -11.49 1.54 -11.21
N PRO A 100 -11.70 0.30 -11.68
CA PRO A 100 -11.20 -0.90 -11.01
C PRO A 100 -9.69 -0.85 -10.73
N ALA A 101 -8.91 -0.30 -11.67
CA ALA A 101 -7.48 -0.11 -11.53
C ALA A 101 -7.12 0.89 -10.43
N LYS A 102 -7.82 2.04 -10.36
CA LYS A 102 -7.61 3.02 -9.28
C LYS A 102 -8.07 2.48 -7.92
N ALA A 103 -9.12 1.67 -7.89
CA ALA A 103 -9.60 1.02 -6.68
C ALA A 103 -8.60 -0.03 -6.16
N ALA A 104 -7.99 -0.81 -7.05
CA ALA A 104 -6.91 -1.73 -6.72
C ALA A 104 -5.66 -1.00 -6.19
N GLU A 105 -5.26 0.10 -6.83
CA GLU A 105 -4.16 0.94 -6.37
C GLU A 105 -4.43 1.53 -4.97
N ALA A 106 -5.65 2.00 -4.70
CA ALA A 106 -6.04 2.52 -3.40
C ALA A 106 -6.04 1.46 -2.28
N ARG A 107 -6.25 0.17 -2.64
CA ARG A 107 -6.11 -0.96 -1.70
C ARG A 107 -4.65 -1.39 -1.48
N GLY A 108 -3.70 -0.77 -2.18
CA GLY A 108 -2.28 -1.11 -2.09
C GLY A 108 -1.90 -2.36 -2.90
N GLU A 109 -2.72 -2.77 -3.87
CA GLU A 109 -2.38 -3.90 -4.73
C GLU A 109 -1.21 -3.53 -5.67
N PRO A 110 -0.23 -4.43 -5.87
CA PRO A 110 0.85 -4.18 -6.83
C PRO A 110 0.29 -4.10 -8.25
N PRO A 111 0.90 -3.27 -9.14
CA PRO A 111 0.42 -3.15 -10.50
C PRO A 111 0.59 -4.47 -11.25
N THR A 112 -0.36 -4.81 -12.13
CA THR A 112 -0.40 -6.10 -12.85
C THR A 112 0.90 -6.43 -13.57
N TRP A 113 1.55 -5.43 -14.19
CA TRP A 113 2.82 -5.64 -14.89
C TRP A 113 3.97 -6.03 -13.95
N ALA A 114 3.97 -5.54 -12.69
CA ALA A 114 4.99 -5.91 -11.71
C ALA A 114 4.78 -7.35 -11.23
N VAL A 115 3.53 -7.77 -11.02
CA VAL A 115 3.20 -9.17 -10.72
C VAL A 115 3.64 -10.08 -11.86
N ILE A 116 3.33 -9.72 -13.11
CA ILE A 116 3.77 -10.46 -14.30
C ILE A 116 5.30 -10.53 -14.36
N ALA A 117 6.02 -9.45 -14.07
CA ALA A 117 7.49 -9.45 -14.07
C ALA A 117 8.07 -10.42 -13.03
N VAL A 118 7.52 -10.45 -11.81
CA VAL A 118 7.95 -11.39 -10.77
C VAL A 118 7.60 -12.83 -11.15
N VAL A 119 6.38 -13.09 -11.63
CA VAL A 119 5.96 -14.43 -12.09
C VAL A 119 6.82 -14.90 -13.27
N ALA A 120 7.11 -14.02 -14.23
CA ALA A 120 7.99 -14.32 -15.35
C ALA A 120 9.42 -14.62 -14.89
N SER A 121 9.93 -13.92 -13.86
CA SER A 121 11.24 -14.23 -13.28
C SER A 121 11.27 -15.62 -12.64
N LEU A 122 10.21 -16.02 -11.94
CA LEU A 122 10.08 -17.37 -11.35
C LEU A 122 9.93 -18.44 -12.43
N ALA A 123 9.12 -18.18 -13.46
CA ALA A 123 8.97 -19.08 -14.60
C ALA A 123 10.29 -19.23 -15.38
N LEU A 124 11.07 -18.16 -15.52
CA LEU A 124 12.39 -18.21 -16.13
C LEU A 124 13.36 -19.09 -15.35
N ILE A 125 13.33 -19.03 -14.00
CA ILE A 125 14.10 -19.93 -13.14
C ILE A 125 13.71 -21.38 -13.39
N PHE A 126 12.40 -21.67 -13.37
CA PHE A 126 11.89 -23.02 -13.64
C PHE A 126 12.31 -23.51 -15.03
N VAL A 127 12.23 -22.66 -16.05
CA VAL A 127 12.65 -23.01 -17.42
C VAL A 127 14.14 -23.30 -17.48
N ILE A 128 14.99 -22.50 -16.81
CA ILE A 128 16.44 -22.70 -16.77
C ILE A 128 16.82 -24.00 -16.03
N VAL A 129 16.11 -24.35 -14.95
CA VAL A 129 16.46 -25.49 -14.08
C VAL A 129 15.86 -26.80 -14.59
N GLU A 130 14.61 -26.80 -15.03
CA GLU A 130 13.82 -28.02 -15.27
C GLU A 130 13.56 -28.31 -16.75
N VAL A 131 13.58 -27.28 -17.61
CA VAL A 131 13.15 -27.40 -19.01
C VAL A 131 14.34 -27.34 -19.98
N LEU A 132 15.35 -26.53 -19.66
CA LEU A 132 16.48 -26.30 -20.54
C LEU A 132 17.43 -27.52 -20.55
N PRO A 133 17.87 -28.01 -21.72
CA PRO A 133 18.85 -29.09 -21.79
C PRO A 133 20.18 -28.68 -21.15
N GLU A 134 20.88 -29.61 -20.50
CA GLU A 134 22.16 -29.36 -19.83
C GLU A 134 23.18 -28.68 -20.75
N SER A 135 23.25 -29.08 -22.03
CA SER A 135 24.14 -28.49 -23.04
C SER A 135 23.87 -27.02 -23.38
N TRP A 136 22.65 -26.54 -23.12
CA TRP A 136 22.28 -25.14 -23.26
C TRP A 136 22.54 -24.39 -21.95
N VAL A 137 22.28 -25.03 -20.81
CA VAL A 137 22.60 -24.48 -19.50
C VAL A 137 24.09 -24.21 -19.40
N GLU A 138 24.96 -25.16 -19.77
CA GLU A 138 26.43 -25.02 -19.76
C GLU A 138 26.97 -23.88 -20.63
N ARG A 139 26.21 -23.39 -21.63
CA ARG A 139 26.61 -22.22 -22.44
C ARG A 139 26.38 -20.90 -21.74
N LEU A 140 25.57 -20.88 -20.68
CA LEU A 140 25.37 -19.67 -19.89
C LEU A 140 26.65 -19.40 -19.09
N PRO A 141 27.18 -18.16 -19.11
CA PRO A 141 28.45 -17.83 -18.46
C PRO A 141 28.44 -17.98 -16.94
N PHE A 142 27.28 -18.28 -16.35
CA PHE A 142 27.07 -18.43 -14.92
C PHE A 142 26.54 -19.82 -14.52
N ALA A 143 26.13 -20.67 -15.46
CA ALA A 143 25.56 -21.97 -15.15
C ALA A 143 26.58 -22.92 -14.52
N GLY A 144 26.14 -23.76 -13.58
CA GLY A 144 26.99 -24.69 -12.85
C GLY A 144 27.93 -24.03 -11.83
N THR A 145 28.00 -22.69 -11.79
CA THR A 145 28.77 -21.95 -10.79
C THR A 145 27.91 -21.61 -9.57
N THR A 146 28.52 -21.52 -8.40
CA THR A 146 27.88 -21.01 -7.17
C THR A 146 27.28 -19.61 -7.40
N MET A 147 27.92 -18.79 -8.25
CA MET A 147 27.46 -17.45 -8.64
C MET A 147 26.13 -17.49 -9.41
N GLY A 148 26.00 -18.38 -10.40
CA GLY A 148 24.76 -18.50 -11.18
C GLY A 148 23.59 -18.92 -10.32
N ASN A 149 23.80 -19.85 -9.38
CA ASN A 149 22.76 -20.30 -8.48
C ASN A 149 22.30 -19.18 -7.52
N ILE A 150 23.24 -18.42 -6.95
CA ILE A 150 22.93 -17.27 -6.09
C ILE A 150 22.17 -16.19 -6.88
N ALA A 151 22.62 -15.87 -8.09
CA ALA A 151 21.97 -14.87 -8.94
C ALA A 151 20.56 -15.30 -9.35
N LEU A 152 20.37 -16.59 -9.64
CA LEU A 152 19.08 -17.17 -10.01
C LEU A 152 18.08 -17.09 -8.83
N ILE A 153 18.53 -17.37 -7.60
CA ILE A 153 17.71 -17.25 -6.38
C ILE A 153 17.40 -15.78 -6.06
N ALA A 154 18.35 -14.87 -6.28
CA ALA A 154 18.17 -13.45 -6.02
C ALA A 154 17.32 -12.73 -7.09
N LEU A 155 17.20 -13.32 -8.29
CA LEU A 155 16.54 -12.71 -9.46
C LEU A 155 15.11 -12.20 -9.18
N PRO A 156 14.20 -12.96 -8.56
CA PRO A 156 12.83 -12.49 -8.32
C PRO A 156 12.79 -11.33 -7.34
N MET A 157 13.69 -11.33 -6.34
CA MET A 157 13.81 -10.24 -5.36
C MET A 157 14.33 -8.97 -6.03
N VAL A 158 15.34 -9.08 -6.90
CA VAL A 158 15.87 -7.94 -7.67
C VAL A 158 14.82 -7.40 -8.63
N VAL A 159 14.11 -8.26 -9.37
CA VAL A 159 13.03 -7.87 -10.28
C VAL A 159 11.90 -7.18 -9.52
N MET A 160 11.51 -7.69 -8.35
CA MET A 160 10.50 -7.07 -7.50
C MET A 160 10.91 -5.66 -7.05
N VAL A 161 12.13 -5.49 -6.53
CA VAL A 161 12.65 -4.17 -6.10
C VAL A 161 12.73 -3.22 -7.29
N ALA A 162 13.25 -3.67 -8.43
CA ALA A 162 13.32 -2.87 -9.65
C ALA A 162 11.92 -2.46 -10.14
N ALA A 163 10.95 -3.37 -10.12
CA ALA A 163 9.57 -3.08 -10.51
C ALA A 163 8.92 -2.05 -9.57
N MET A 164 9.15 -2.14 -8.25
CA MET A 164 8.69 -1.12 -7.30
C MET A 164 9.29 0.26 -7.62
N ILE A 165 10.59 0.31 -7.93
CA ILE A 165 11.30 1.56 -8.28
C ILE A 165 10.74 2.15 -9.57
N VAL A 166 10.62 1.33 -10.62
CA VAL A 166 10.07 1.76 -11.91
C VAL A 166 8.63 2.23 -11.75
N ASN A 167 7.80 1.54 -10.97
CA ASN A 167 6.43 1.99 -10.67
C ASN A 167 6.41 3.37 -10.01
N ALA A 168 7.25 3.58 -8.99
CA ALA A 168 7.37 4.87 -8.32
C ALA A 168 7.83 5.98 -9.30
N MET A 169 8.85 5.69 -10.13
CA MET A 169 9.34 6.63 -11.14
C MET A 169 8.28 6.97 -12.20
N LEU A 170 7.50 5.99 -12.65
CA LEU A 170 6.42 6.19 -13.61
C LEU A 170 5.33 7.11 -13.03
N LYS A 171 4.94 6.93 -11.76
CA LYS A 171 3.97 7.80 -11.07
C LYS A 171 4.48 9.23 -10.97
N VAL A 172 5.75 9.42 -10.57
CA VAL A 172 6.38 10.75 -10.49
C VAL A 172 6.45 11.41 -11.86
N ARG A 173 6.82 10.67 -12.91
CA ARG A 173 6.88 11.21 -14.28
C ARG A 173 5.50 11.66 -14.78
N ARG A 174 4.44 10.89 -14.52
CA ARG A 174 3.06 11.29 -14.87
C ARG A 174 2.63 12.53 -14.09
N ALA A 175 2.94 12.58 -12.80
CA ALA A 175 2.60 13.72 -11.95
C ALA A 175 3.40 15.00 -12.28
N SER A 176 4.57 14.86 -12.93
CA SER A 176 5.37 16.02 -13.34
C SER A 176 4.66 16.92 -14.35
N SER A 177 3.80 16.35 -15.21
CA SER A 177 2.98 17.05 -16.19
C SER A 177 1.62 17.51 -15.67
N TRP A 178 1.34 17.34 -14.37
CA TRP A 178 0.05 17.75 -13.79
C TRP A 178 -0.08 19.27 -13.70
N SER A 179 -1.27 19.76 -14.02
CA SER A 179 -1.64 21.18 -13.94
C SER A 179 -1.89 21.60 -12.50
N GLN A 180 -1.99 22.90 -12.28
CA GLN A 180 -2.14 23.50 -10.95
C GLN A 180 -3.41 24.35 -10.89
N ALA A 181 -4.14 24.24 -9.78
CA ALA A 181 -5.29 25.10 -9.48
C ALA A 181 -5.23 25.57 -8.03
N PRO A 182 -5.69 26.80 -7.73
CA PRO A 182 -5.90 27.22 -6.36
C PRO A 182 -7.02 26.39 -5.71
N GLY A 183 -6.78 25.99 -4.47
CA GLY A 183 -7.75 25.25 -3.66
C GLY A 183 -7.70 25.68 -2.20
N ARG A 184 -8.59 25.09 -1.40
CA ARG A 184 -8.70 25.35 0.02
C ARG A 184 -8.89 24.05 0.80
N ILE A 185 -8.20 23.92 1.92
CA ILE A 185 -8.40 22.81 2.84
C ILE A 185 -9.76 22.97 3.55
N ILE A 186 -10.63 21.98 3.40
CA ILE A 186 -11.94 21.92 4.07
C ILE A 186 -11.79 21.25 5.44
N ARG A 187 -11.07 20.12 5.49
CA ARG A 187 -10.88 19.30 6.69
C ARG A 187 -9.43 18.87 6.79
N SER A 188 -8.89 18.88 8.00
CA SER A 188 -7.55 18.37 8.29
C SER A 188 -7.55 17.78 9.69
N GLN A 189 -7.48 16.46 9.77
CA GLN A 189 -7.48 15.75 11.04
C GLN A 189 -6.73 14.42 10.94
N MET A 190 -6.34 13.88 12.09
CA MET A 190 -5.84 12.52 12.14
C MET A 190 -6.98 11.52 11.91
N ALA A 191 -6.73 10.53 11.06
CA ALA A 191 -7.64 9.40 10.86
C ALA A 191 -6.89 8.08 11.01
N VAL A 192 -7.66 7.01 11.20
CA VAL A 192 -7.14 5.66 11.38
C VAL A 192 -7.58 4.83 10.20
N ARG A 193 -6.61 4.26 9.47
CA ARG A 193 -6.88 3.21 8.50
C ARG A 193 -6.81 1.87 9.22
N ARG A 194 -7.95 1.17 9.27
CA ARG A 194 -8.09 -0.16 9.84
C ARG A 194 -7.95 -1.22 8.74
N PRO A 195 -7.54 -2.45 9.09
CA PRO A 195 -7.64 -3.58 8.18
C PRO A 195 -9.09 -3.82 7.73
N PRO A 196 -9.32 -4.46 6.57
CA PRO A 196 -10.65 -4.84 6.14
C PRO A 196 -11.36 -5.72 7.17
N GLU A 197 -12.68 -5.56 7.27
CA GLU A 197 -13.53 -6.36 8.14
C GLU A 197 -13.40 -7.86 7.81
N GLY A 198 -13.20 -8.70 8.83
CA GLY A 198 -12.91 -10.13 8.67
C GLY A 198 -11.42 -10.51 8.55
N ASN A 199 -10.50 -9.53 8.54
CA ASN A 199 -9.06 -9.77 8.68
C ASN A 199 -8.42 -8.74 9.62
N GLU A 200 -8.80 -8.79 10.91
CA GLU A 200 -8.35 -7.81 11.92
C GLU A 200 -6.87 -7.93 12.32
N ILE A 201 -6.15 -8.93 11.78
CA ILE A 201 -4.71 -9.17 12.03
C ILE A 201 -3.83 -8.02 11.51
N GLY A 202 -4.32 -7.19 10.59
CA GLY A 202 -3.55 -6.07 10.07
C GLY A 202 -3.23 -4.97 11.10
N THR A 203 -2.24 -4.13 10.78
CA THR A 203 -1.87 -2.99 11.63
C THR A 203 -2.86 -1.83 11.47
N VAL A 204 -3.15 -1.14 12.57
CA VAL A 204 -3.77 0.19 12.51
C VAL A 204 -2.72 1.19 12.09
N VAL A 205 -3.06 2.01 11.11
CA VAL A 205 -2.15 3.03 10.59
C VAL A 205 -2.79 4.39 10.76
N ASN A 206 -2.13 5.28 11.52
CA ASN A 206 -2.51 6.67 11.62
C ASN A 206 -2.13 7.39 10.31
N VAL A 207 -3.13 7.97 9.64
CA VAL A 207 -3.01 8.63 8.35
C VAL A 207 -3.60 10.04 8.41
N PRO A 208 -3.07 11.00 7.65
CA PRO A 208 -3.62 12.36 7.63
C PRO A 208 -4.89 12.38 6.77
N ALA A 209 -6.06 12.58 7.37
CA ALA A 209 -7.30 12.83 6.64
C ALA A 209 -7.41 14.32 6.33
N VAL A 210 -6.80 14.71 5.22
CA VAL A 210 -6.89 16.06 4.65
C VAL A 210 -7.89 16.03 3.50
N THR A 211 -8.91 16.86 3.54
CA THR A 211 -9.86 17.07 2.42
C THR A 211 -9.73 18.49 1.93
N TYR A 212 -9.58 18.67 0.63
CA TYR A 212 -9.47 19.98 -0.02
C TYR A 212 -10.43 20.10 -1.18
N SER A 213 -10.86 21.32 -1.48
CA SER A 213 -11.64 21.65 -2.67
C SER A 213 -10.89 22.57 -3.60
N PHE A 214 -11.08 22.40 -4.90
CA PHE A 214 -10.52 23.25 -5.94
C PHE A 214 -11.45 23.27 -7.15
N SER A 215 -11.30 24.26 -8.03
CA SER A 215 -12.17 24.40 -9.20
C SER A 215 -11.36 24.42 -10.49
N VAL A 216 -11.80 23.65 -11.48
CA VAL A 216 -11.19 23.57 -12.83
C VAL A 216 -12.31 23.74 -13.85
N GLY A 217 -12.18 24.73 -14.75
CA GLY A 217 -13.18 24.96 -15.80
C GLY A 217 -14.61 25.21 -15.28
N GLY A 218 -14.77 25.79 -14.09
CA GLY A 218 -16.07 26.04 -13.46
C GLY A 218 -16.67 24.85 -12.69
N VAL A 219 -16.02 23.69 -12.70
CA VAL A 219 -16.42 22.51 -11.91
C VAL A 219 -15.60 22.43 -10.64
N THR A 220 -16.25 22.20 -9.49
CA THR A 220 -15.57 22.04 -8.20
C THR A 220 -15.31 20.56 -7.92
N TYR A 221 -14.06 20.25 -7.63
CA TYR A 221 -13.57 18.93 -7.28
C TYR A 221 -13.13 18.90 -5.81
N GLN A 222 -13.18 17.72 -5.21
CA GLN A 222 -12.59 17.46 -3.90
C GLN A 222 -11.56 16.35 -4.01
N GLY A 223 -10.47 16.51 -3.27
CA GLY A 223 -9.42 15.51 -3.17
C GLY A 223 -9.02 15.27 -1.72
N THR A 224 -8.40 14.12 -1.48
CA THR A 224 -7.99 13.68 -0.13
C THR A 224 -6.51 13.33 -0.02
N ARG A 225 -5.77 13.36 -1.14
CA ARG A 225 -4.39 12.90 -1.20
C ARG A 225 -3.43 14.04 -0.93
N VAL A 226 -2.62 13.91 0.11
CA VAL A 226 -1.55 14.88 0.37
C VAL A 226 -0.39 14.68 -0.60
N SER A 227 0.03 13.44 -0.85
CA SER A 227 1.13 13.14 -1.78
C SER A 227 0.81 11.97 -2.71
N LEU A 228 1.73 11.68 -3.65
CA LEU A 228 1.63 10.52 -4.55
C LEU A 228 1.72 9.17 -3.82
N GLY A 229 2.29 9.15 -2.61
CA GLY A 229 2.37 7.96 -1.76
C GLY A 229 1.54 8.09 -0.48
N ASP A 230 1.34 6.96 0.18
CA ASP A 230 0.73 6.94 1.51
C ASP A 230 1.65 7.62 2.52
N ILE A 231 1.10 8.60 3.24
CA ILE A 231 1.76 9.25 4.36
C ILE A 231 1.18 8.65 5.64
N SER A 232 2.05 8.19 6.53
CA SER A 232 1.65 7.60 7.82
C SER A 232 2.65 7.94 8.91
N GLY A 233 2.28 7.66 10.16
CA GLY A 233 3.16 7.84 11.31
C GLY A 233 3.52 9.30 11.53
N LYS A 234 4.78 9.56 11.92
CA LYS A 234 5.38 10.90 12.03
C LYS A 234 5.03 11.84 10.86
N TYR A 235 5.13 11.35 9.63
CA TYR A 235 4.88 12.18 8.45
C TYR A 235 3.41 12.61 8.32
N ALA A 236 2.47 11.86 8.91
CA ALA A 236 1.06 12.25 8.94
C ALA A 236 0.85 13.52 9.76
N GLN A 237 1.50 13.60 10.93
CA GLN A 237 1.42 14.77 11.81
C GLN A 237 2.08 16.01 11.17
N GLU A 238 3.24 15.84 10.54
CA GLU A 238 3.89 16.90 9.77
C GLU A 238 3.00 17.41 8.62
N ALA A 239 2.28 16.51 7.95
CA ALA A 239 1.32 16.88 6.90
C ALA A 239 0.14 17.69 7.46
N LEU A 240 -0.45 17.29 8.59
CA LEU A 240 -1.55 18.04 9.22
C LEU A 240 -1.12 19.44 9.66
N ALA A 241 0.09 19.56 10.22
CA ALA A 241 0.66 20.85 10.60
C ALA A 241 0.92 21.76 9.38
N ARG A 242 1.30 21.18 8.24
CA ARG A 242 1.51 21.91 6.97
C ARG A 242 0.19 22.34 6.31
N TYR A 243 -0.87 21.55 6.49
CA TYR A 243 -2.16 21.73 5.84
C TYR A 243 -3.33 21.86 6.84
N PRO A 244 -3.37 22.91 7.68
CA PRO A 244 -4.50 23.14 8.58
C PRO A 244 -5.79 23.52 7.81
N ALA A 245 -6.94 23.24 8.42
CA ALA A 245 -8.24 23.56 7.84
C ALA A 245 -8.37 25.07 7.56
N GLY A 246 -8.99 25.41 6.42
CA GLY A 246 -9.18 26.77 5.95
C GLY A 246 -8.00 27.37 5.19
N ARG A 247 -6.82 26.72 5.18
CA ARG A 247 -5.64 27.19 4.45
C ARG A 247 -5.83 27.12 2.94
N ASN A 248 -5.37 28.15 2.23
CA ASN A 248 -5.30 28.14 0.77
C ASN A 248 -4.06 27.36 0.32
N VAL A 249 -4.24 26.50 -0.67
CA VAL A 249 -3.22 25.58 -1.17
C VAL A 249 -3.22 25.55 -2.69
N THR A 250 -2.10 25.13 -3.27
CA THR A 250 -2.05 24.77 -4.69
C THR A 250 -2.32 23.29 -4.81
N VAL A 251 -3.34 22.94 -5.58
CA VAL A 251 -3.68 21.56 -5.89
C VAL A 251 -3.08 21.20 -7.24
N HIS A 252 -2.33 20.11 -7.29
CA HIS A 252 -1.85 19.52 -8.53
C HIS A 252 -2.86 18.46 -8.97
N TYR A 253 -3.30 18.51 -10.22
CA TYR A 253 -4.30 17.57 -10.73
C TYR A 253 -3.94 17.08 -12.14
N ASP A 254 -4.37 15.87 -12.47
CA ASP A 254 -4.23 15.35 -13.83
C ASP A 254 -5.19 16.12 -14.78
N PRO A 255 -4.69 16.84 -15.81
CA PRO A 255 -5.55 17.56 -16.74
C PRO A 255 -6.53 16.64 -17.49
N ALA A 256 -6.19 15.36 -17.63
CA ALA A 256 -7.05 14.36 -18.25
C ALA A 256 -8.13 13.81 -17.29
N ASP A 257 -7.90 13.89 -15.97
CA ASP A 257 -8.82 13.47 -14.92
C ASP A 257 -8.61 14.31 -13.66
N PRO A 258 -9.31 15.45 -13.52
CA PRO A 258 -9.15 16.33 -12.36
C PRO A 258 -9.53 15.69 -11.03
N SER A 259 -10.20 14.52 -11.01
CA SER A 259 -10.43 13.80 -9.75
C SER A 259 -9.14 13.22 -9.16
N ASP A 260 -8.13 12.96 -9.99
CA ASP A 260 -6.80 12.61 -9.54
C ASP A 260 -6.02 13.88 -9.22
N SER A 261 -5.89 14.15 -7.93
CA SER A 261 -5.22 15.33 -7.44
C SER A 261 -4.39 15.04 -6.20
N VAL A 262 -3.34 15.83 -5.99
CA VAL A 262 -2.46 15.79 -4.82
C VAL A 262 -2.05 17.21 -4.43
N LEU A 263 -1.73 17.43 -3.16
CA LEU A 263 -1.15 18.70 -2.68
C LEU A 263 0.37 18.75 -2.93
N GLU A 264 1.04 17.61 -2.87
CA GLU A 264 2.48 17.45 -3.08
C GLU A 264 2.72 16.45 -4.22
N ARG A 265 3.07 16.98 -5.40
CA ARG A 265 3.43 16.15 -6.57
C ARG A 265 4.87 15.64 -6.53
N GLU A 266 5.70 16.22 -5.67
CA GLU A 266 7.10 15.82 -5.55
C GLU A 266 7.19 14.51 -4.76
N ALA A 267 8.08 13.61 -5.16
CA ALA A 267 8.40 12.46 -4.33
C ALA A 267 8.95 12.96 -2.97
N PRO A 268 8.62 12.31 -1.84
CA PRO A 268 9.17 12.67 -0.54
C PRO A 268 10.69 12.81 -0.66
N LYS A 269 11.26 13.88 -0.12
CA LYS A 269 12.72 14.11 -0.15
C LYS A 269 13.42 12.91 0.49
N GLY A 270 13.95 12.02 -0.34
CA GLY A 270 14.61 10.79 0.13
C GLY A 270 13.98 9.47 -0.32
N ALA A 271 12.77 9.45 -0.90
CA ALA A 271 12.16 8.19 -1.37
C ALA A 271 13.01 7.51 -2.47
N VAL A 272 13.49 8.30 -3.45
CA VAL A 272 14.40 7.81 -4.49
C VAL A 272 15.77 7.41 -3.90
N LYS A 273 16.24 8.12 -2.86
CA LYS A 273 17.49 7.78 -2.16
C LYS A 273 17.35 6.50 -1.34
N GLY A 274 16.19 6.27 -0.71
CA GLY A 274 15.89 5.05 0.07
C GLY A 274 15.72 3.83 -0.84
N CYS A 275 15.04 3.98 -1.97
CA CYS A 275 14.96 2.96 -3.00
C CYS A 275 16.33 2.64 -3.63
N GLY A 276 17.12 3.67 -3.95
CA GLY A 276 18.49 3.50 -4.44
C GLY A 276 19.40 2.85 -3.40
N LEU A 277 19.26 3.20 -2.12
CA LEU A 277 19.98 2.58 -1.01
C LEU A 277 19.56 1.12 -0.83
N ALA A 278 18.27 0.78 -0.89
CA ALA A 278 17.79 -0.58 -0.80
C ALA A 278 18.33 -1.46 -1.93
N LEU A 279 18.30 -0.95 -3.18
CA LEU A 279 18.87 -1.64 -4.33
C LEU A 279 20.40 -1.78 -4.21
N LEU A 280 21.09 -0.73 -3.76
CA LEU A 280 22.53 -0.77 -3.48
C LEU A 280 22.88 -1.78 -2.38
N VAL A 281 22.08 -1.86 -1.31
CA VAL A 281 22.26 -2.85 -0.25
C VAL A 281 22.07 -4.27 -0.78
N VAL A 282 21.03 -4.52 -1.59
CA VAL A 282 20.83 -5.83 -2.23
C VAL A 282 22.00 -6.18 -3.14
N LEU A 283 22.47 -5.24 -3.97
CA LEU A 283 23.63 -5.46 -4.83
C LEU A 283 24.91 -5.71 -4.04
N LEU A 284 25.14 -4.98 -2.94
CA LEU A 284 26.28 -5.18 -2.05
C LEU A 284 26.21 -6.50 -1.30
N LEU A 285 25.01 -6.97 -0.92
CA LEU A 285 24.82 -8.28 -0.31
C LEU A 285 25.12 -9.39 -1.31
N VAL A 286 24.63 -9.26 -2.55
CA VAL A 286 24.94 -10.20 -3.64
C VAL A 286 26.43 -10.19 -3.97
N TRP A 287 27.05 -9.01 -4.05
CA TRP A 287 28.49 -8.85 -4.24
C TRP A 287 29.30 -9.44 -3.09
N GLY A 288 28.91 -9.17 -1.84
CA GLY A 288 29.59 -9.68 -0.66
C GLY A 288 29.52 -11.19 -0.58
N LEU A 289 28.35 -11.77 -0.89
CA LEU A 289 28.17 -13.22 -0.98
C LEU A 289 29.00 -13.82 -2.12
N TYR A 290 29.12 -13.12 -3.25
CA TYR A 290 30.01 -13.49 -4.35
C TYR A 290 31.48 -13.48 -3.93
N TRP A 291 31.97 -12.37 -3.37
CA TRP A 291 33.36 -12.24 -2.94
C TRP A 291 33.74 -13.30 -1.90
N VAL A 292 32.83 -13.61 -0.97
CA VAL A 292 32.98 -14.71 -0.01
C VAL A 292 33.03 -16.08 -0.70
N ALA A 293 32.23 -16.30 -1.75
CA ALA A 293 32.16 -17.56 -2.46
C ALA A 293 33.33 -17.79 -3.45
N THR A 294 34.01 -16.75 -3.92
CA THR A 294 35.05 -16.84 -4.95
C THR A 294 36.46 -16.51 -4.42
N GLU A 295 36.75 -15.23 -4.20
CA GLU A 295 38.11 -14.75 -3.91
C GLU A 295 38.46 -14.82 -2.42
N GLY A 296 37.52 -14.46 -1.56
CA GLY A 296 37.69 -14.50 -0.11
C GLY A 296 37.87 -15.93 0.41
N ALA A 297 37.24 -16.92 -0.23
CA ALA A 297 37.42 -18.31 0.12
C ALA A 297 38.84 -18.81 -0.18
N GLU A 298 39.38 -18.52 -1.37
CA GLU A 298 40.70 -18.98 -1.79
C GLU A 298 41.85 -18.28 -1.04
N VAL A 299 41.75 -16.97 -0.80
CA VAL A 299 42.76 -16.22 0.00
C VAL A 299 42.81 -16.73 1.44
N LEU A 300 41.65 -17.04 2.01
CA LEU A 300 41.56 -17.49 3.40
C LEU A 300 41.91 -18.98 3.53
N LYS A 301 41.65 -19.79 2.50
CA LYS A 301 42.11 -21.18 2.39
C LYS A 301 43.63 -21.25 2.16
N ALA A 302 44.21 -20.32 1.41
CA ALA A 302 45.67 -20.21 1.28
C ALA A 302 46.36 -19.88 2.62
N ARG A 303 45.66 -19.17 3.52
CA ARG A 303 46.17 -18.82 4.86
C ARG A 303 45.77 -19.81 5.96
N MET A 304 44.70 -20.57 5.74
CA MET A 304 44.17 -21.61 6.64
C MET A 304 43.77 -22.85 5.79
N PRO A 305 44.74 -23.67 5.36
CA PRO A 305 44.50 -24.76 4.40
C PRO A 305 43.56 -25.85 4.93
N ASP A 306 43.47 -26.02 6.24
CA ASP A 306 42.60 -27.01 6.89
C ASP A 306 41.20 -26.46 7.23
N ALA A 307 40.94 -25.18 6.99
CA ALA A 307 39.66 -24.56 7.35
C ALA A 307 38.54 -24.85 6.34
N ASP A 308 37.34 -25.09 6.85
CA ASP A 308 36.09 -25.14 6.07
C ASP A 308 35.61 -23.70 5.80
N VAL A 309 36.35 -23.00 4.93
CA VAL A 309 36.24 -21.55 4.70
C VAL A 309 34.82 -21.05 4.35
N PRO A 310 34.03 -21.71 3.48
CA PRO A 310 32.67 -21.27 3.20
C PRO A 310 31.76 -21.25 4.45
N VAL A 311 31.90 -22.26 5.31
CA VAL A 311 31.14 -22.37 6.57
C VAL A 311 31.59 -21.28 7.55
N MET A 312 32.90 -21.03 7.64
CA MET A 312 33.46 -20.00 8.50
C MET A 312 32.98 -18.60 8.12
N LEU A 313 33.00 -18.24 6.83
CA LEU A 313 32.59 -16.92 6.35
C LEU A 313 31.08 -16.69 6.50
N PHE A 314 30.26 -17.69 6.15
CA PHE A 314 28.81 -17.61 6.32
C PHE A 314 28.43 -17.44 7.80
N ALA A 315 28.99 -18.28 8.68
CA ALA A 315 28.71 -18.23 10.12
C ALA A 315 29.23 -16.92 10.74
N GLY A 316 30.40 -16.42 10.33
CA GLY A 316 30.93 -15.14 10.78
C GLY A 316 30.08 -13.93 10.37
N LEU A 317 29.64 -13.87 9.11
CA LEU A 317 28.78 -12.79 8.61
C LEU A 317 27.39 -12.82 9.24
N PHE A 318 26.80 -14.01 9.36
CA PHE A 318 25.50 -14.18 10.00
C PHE A 318 25.56 -13.82 11.50
N GLY A 319 26.62 -14.25 12.19
CA GLY A 319 26.87 -13.87 13.58
C GLY A 319 27.06 -12.36 13.76
N GLY A 320 27.80 -11.71 12.84
CA GLY A 320 27.97 -10.26 12.82
C GLY A 320 26.66 -9.50 12.58
N ALA A 321 25.84 -9.93 11.62
CA ALA A 321 24.54 -9.34 11.36
C ALA A 321 23.57 -9.51 12.56
N ALA A 322 23.52 -10.71 13.15
CA ALA A 322 22.72 -10.98 14.35
C ALA A 322 23.17 -10.10 15.53
N LEU A 323 24.48 -9.90 15.72
CA LEU A 323 25.03 -9.03 16.75
C LEU A 323 24.67 -7.55 16.51
N LEU A 324 24.81 -7.06 15.28
CA LEU A 324 24.42 -5.69 14.92
C LEU A 324 22.92 -5.45 15.17
N PHE A 325 22.08 -6.41 14.78
CA PHE A 325 20.65 -6.35 15.03
C PHE A 325 20.34 -6.38 16.53
N PHE A 326 21.00 -7.23 17.31
CA PHE A 326 20.90 -7.25 18.78
C PHE A 326 21.29 -5.91 19.41
N VAL A 327 22.42 -5.32 19.00
CA VAL A 327 22.88 -4.01 19.50
C VAL A 327 21.91 -2.89 19.10
N GLY A 328 21.43 -2.88 17.86
CA GLY A 328 20.44 -1.92 17.37
C GLY A 328 19.13 -2.02 18.15
N HIS A 329 18.60 -3.23 18.29
CA HIS A 329 17.39 -3.51 19.06
C HIS A 329 17.57 -3.09 20.53
N ARG A 330 18.69 -3.44 21.17
CA ARG A 330 18.98 -3.02 22.55
C ARG A 330 19.02 -1.50 22.72
N ARG A 331 19.63 -0.78 21.78
CA ARG A 331 19.63 0.71 21.80
C ARG A 331 18.22 1.28 21.65
N TYR A 332 17.40 0.65 20.81
CA TYR A 332 16.00 1.03 20.65
C TYR A 332 15.19 0.78 21.92
N LEU A 333 15.27 -0.41 22.53
CA LEU A 333 14.60 -0.72 23.79
C LEU A 333 15.05 0.20 24.94
N ALA A 334 16.34 0.55 24.99
CA ALA A 334 16.85 1.50 25.98
C ALA A 334 16.23 2.89 25.84
N ARG A 335 15.95 3.35 24.61
CA ARG A 335 15.21 4.60 24.37
C ARG A 335 13.74 4.46 24.71
N ALA A 336 13.14 3.31 24.40
CA ALA A 336 11.75 3.01 24.71
C ALA A 336 11.44 3.03 26.21
N ASN A 337 12.39 2.59 27.05
CA ASN A 337 12.25 2.70 28.51
C ASN A 337 12.17 4.14 29.02
N ALA A 338 12.60 5.13 28.22
CA ALA A 338 12.53 6.55 28.55
C ALA A 338 11.37 7.27 27.81
N TRP A 339 10.46 6.52 27.18
CA TRP A 339 9.32 7.12 26.49
C TRP A 339 8.35 7.80 27.46
N PRO A 340 7.87 9.02 27.13
CA PRO A 340 6.83 9.68 27.89
C PRO A 340 5.54 8.85 27.94
N VAL A 341 4.75 9.08 28.98
CA VAL A 341 3.48 8.40 29.23
C VAL A 341 2.33 9.38 29.07
N THR A 342 1.26 8.95 28.41
CA THR A 342 0.00 9.69 28.31
C THR A 342 -1.18 8.78 28.66
N ALA A 343 -2.29 9.37 29.09
CA ALA A 343 -3.52 8.63 29.32
C ALA A 343 -4.18 8.27 27.97
N GLY A 344 -4.64 7.02 27.87
CA GLY A 344 -5.39 6.50 26.74
C GLY A 344 -6.58 5.65 27.19
N GLU A 345 -7.29 5.12 26.21
CA GLU A 345 -8.48 4.30 26.40
C GLU A 345 -8.47 3.15 25.41
N VAL A 346 -8.83 1.95 25.86
CA VAL A 346 -8.99 0.78 24.97
C VAL A 346 -10.24 0.96 24.13
N VAL A 347 -10.10 0.99 22.81
CA VAL A 347 -11.19 1.13 21.84
C VAL A 347 -11.83 -0.22 21.54
N SER A 348 -11.00 -1.25 21.33
CA SER A 348 -11.46 -2.62 21.11
C SER A 348 -10.47 -3.62 21.69
N SER A 349 -10.99 -4.77 22.10
CA SER A 349 -10.21 -5.88 22.65
C SER A 349 -10.85 -7.18 22.21
N THR A 350 -10.28 -7.81 21.20
CA THR A 350 -10.81 -9.02 20.56
C THR A 350 -9.73 -10.11 20.48
N VAL A 351 -10.15 -11.36 20.29
CA VAL A 351 -9.25 -12.49 20.06
C VAL A 351 -9.48 -13.00 18.65
N GLU A 352 -8.45 -12.90 17.82
CA GLU A 352 -8.47 -13.32 16.43
C GLU A 352 -7.87 -14.71 16.24
N GLN A 353 -8.45 -15.47 15.31
CA GLN A 353 -8.01 -16.83 14.98
C GLN A 353 -7.29 -16.86 13.64
N ARG A 354 -5.99 -17.15 13.65
CA ARG A 354 -5.20 -17.39 12.44
C ARG A 354 -5.11 -18.88 12.17
N ARG A 355 -5.71 -19.33 11.06
CA ARG A 355 -5.56 -20.68 10.55
C ARG A 355 -4.47 -20.72 9.51
N SER A 356 -3.41 -21.50 9.76
CA SER A 356 -2.35 -21.75 8.79
C SER A 356 -2.30 -23.23 8.46
N THR A 357 -2.33 -23.57 7.17
CA THR A 357 -2.21 -24.95 6.70
C THR A 357 -0.78 -25.15 6.21
N GLN A 358 0.00 -25.95 6.93
CA GLN A 358 1.35 -26.33 6.53
C GLN A 358 1.46 -27.85 6.49
N ASN A 359 1.91 -28.40 5.35
CA ASN A 359 2.05 -29.85 5.13
C ASN A 359 0.78 -30.66 5.47
N GLY A 360 -0.40 -30.17 5.07
CA GLY A 360 -1.69 -30.84 5.33
C GLY A 360 -2.12 -30.84 6.80
N LYS A 361 -1.35 -30.24 7.71
CA LYS A 361 -1.72 -30.01 9.11
C LYS A 361 -2.20 -28.58 9.29
N THR A 362 -3.37 -28.44 9.86
CA THR A 362 -3.96 -27.14 10.21
C THR A 362 -3.46 -26.73 11.59
N HIS A 363 -2.65 -25.68 11.66
CA HIS A 363 -2.30 -25.03 12.92
C HIS A 363 -3.22 -23.82 13.13
N THR A 364 -3.83 -23.76 14.32
CA THR A 364 -4.63 -22.62 14.74
C THR A 364 -3.84 -21.83 15.77
N THR A 365 -3.63 -20.55 15.51
CA THR A 365 -2.97 -19.63 16.43
C THR A 365 -3.96 -18.53 16.82
N TYR A 366 -3.99 -18.18 18.10
CA TYR A 366 -4.86 -17.12 18.62
C TYR A 366 -4.03 -15.86 18.89
N LEU A 367 -4.53 -14.72 18.45
CA LEU A 367 -3.88 -13.42 18.57
C LEU A 367 -4.80 -12.47 19.34
N PRO A 368 -4.34 -11.86 20.45
CA PRO A 368 -5.06 -10.78 21.09
C PRO A 368 -4.90 -9.49 20.27
N VAL A 369 -6.03 -8.92 19.86
CA VAL A 369 -6.10 -7.65 19.15
C VAL A 369 -6.67 -6.60 20.10
N VAL A 370 -5.77 -5.86 20.75
CA VAL A 370 -6.14 -4.75 21.64
C VAL A 370 -5.83 -3.45 20.94
N GLU A 371 -6.84 -2.74 20.46
CA GLU A 371 -6.71 -1.40 19.90
C GLU A 371 -6.98 -0.36 20.99
N PHE A 372 -6.07 0.58 21.18
CA PHE A 372 -6.22 1.68 22.12
C PHE A 372 -5.99 3.02 21.44
N ALA A 373 -6.65 4.05 21.95
CA ALA A 373 -6.54 5.41 21.48
C ALA A 373 -5.98 6.32 22.58
N TYR A 374 -5.18 7.29 22.17
CA TYR A 374 -4.51 8.22 23.07
C TYR A 374 -4.35 9.57 22.37
N ILE A 375 -4.10 10.62 23.15
CA ILE A 375 -3.98 11.99 22.62
C ILE A 375 -2.54 12.48 22.84
N VAL A 376 -1.91 12.91 21.76
CA VAL A 376 -0.60 13.58 21.77
C VAL A 376 -0.69 14.83 20.91
N GLU A 377 -0.28 15.98 21.45
CA GLU A 377 -0.34 17.28 20.75
C GLU A 377 -1.73 17.61 20.16
N GLY A 378 -2.80 17.19 20.84
CA GLY A 378 -4.18 17.41 20.38
C GLY A 378 -4.68 16.47 19.28
N ASN A 379 -3.83 15.53 18.81
CA ASN A 379 -4.22 14.52 17.82
C ASN A 379 -4.58 13.21 18.52
N ARG A 380 -5.77 12.66 18.22
CA ARG A 380 -6.15 11.31 18.66
C ARG A 380 -5.47 10.28 17.76
N LEU A 381 -4.55 9.51 18.34
CA LEU A 381 -3.77 8.47 17.69
C LEU A 381 -4.24 7.11 18.18
N HIS A 382 -4.03 6.09 17.35
CA HIS A 382 -4.37 4.71 17.66
C HIS A 382 -3.14 3.80 17.54
N SER A 383 -3.04 2.79 18.39
CA SER A 383 -2.05 1.72 18.29
C SER A 383 -2.66 0.40 18.74
N ARG A 384 -2.01 -0.71 18.37
CA ARG A 384 -2.36 -2.09 18.77
C ARG A 384 -1.26 -2.80 19.54
N GLN A 385 -0.16 -2.11 19.83
CA GLN A 385 0.99 -2.73 20.46
C GLN A 385 0.76 -2.84 21.97
N VAL A 386 0.42 -4.03 22.45
CA VAL A 386 0.42 -4.28 23.89
C VAL A 386 1.86 -4.25 24.41
N LYS A 387 2.78 -4.94 23.73
CA LYS A 387 4.22 -4.92 24.02
C LYS A 387 5.00 -4.41 22.83
N LEU A 388 6.01 -3.59 23.10
CA LEU A 388 6.84 -3.02 22.04
C LEU A 388 7.58 -4.10 21.24
N GLY A 389 7.35 -4.14 19.93
CA GLY A 389 8.14 -4.96 18.98
C GLY A 389 7.91 -6.47 19.06
N LEU A 390 6.91 -6.96 19.81
CA LEU A 390 6.50 -8.36 19.79
C LEU A 390 5.03 -8.49 19.43
N GLU A 391 4.77 -9.18 18.34
CA GLU A 391 3.44 -9.71 18.03
C GLU A 391 3.22 -10.92 18.94
N VAL A 392 2.38 -10.75 19.95
CA VAL A 392 2.18 -11.76 20.98
C VAL A 392 1.12 -12.74 20.49
N SER A 393 1.51 -13.93 20.06
CA SER A 393 0.60 -14.98 19.59
C SER A 393 0.74 -16.23 20.45
N GLY A 394 -0.35 -16.97 20.66
CA GLY A 394 -0.33 -18.10 21.59
C GLY A 394 -1.58 -18.97 21.56
N SER A 395 -1.83 -19.65 22.67
CA SER A 395 -3.05 -20.44 22.90
C SER A 395 -4.28 -19.51 23.03
N ALA A 396 -5.47 -20.07 22.83
CA ALA A 396 -6.73 -19.34 23.04
C ALA A 396 -6.80 -18.72 24.44
N SER A 397 -6.41 -19.48 25.48
CA SER A 397 -6.38 -19.00 26.86
C SER A 397 -5.40 -17.84 27.08
N PHE A 398 -4.25 -17.85 26.41
CA PHE A 398 -3.27 -16.78 26.50
C PHE A 398 -3.78 -15.49 25.83
N ALA A 399 -4.34 -15.60 24.63
CA ALA A 399 -4.90 -14.46 23.91
C ALA A 399 -6.10 -13.88 24.67
N GLN A 400 -7.00 -14.73 25.17
CA GLN A 400 -8.12 -14.31 26.00
C GLN A 400 -7.65 -13.62 27.28
N GLY A 401 -6.62 -14.13 27.95
CA GLY A 401 -6.06 -13.50 29.15
C GLY A 401 -5.50 -12.09 28.92
N ILE A 402 -4.98 -11.80 27.72
CA ILE A 402 -4.58 -10.42 27.36
C ILE A 402 -5.81 -9.55 27.08
N ALA A 403 -6.81 -10.08 26.35
CA ALA A 403 -8.03 -9.34 26.06
C ALA A 403 -8.81 -8.98 27.35
N ASP A 404 -8.88 -9.91 28.30
CA ASP A 404 -9.54 -9.73 29.60
C ASP A 404 -8.81 -8.72 30.49
N ARG A 405 -7.48 -8.58 30.34
CA ARG A 405 -6.68 -7.58 31.05
C ARG A 405 -6.95 -6.16 30.55
N TYR A 406 -7.28 -6.02 29.28
CA TYR A 406 -7.53 -4.74 28.61
C TYR A 406 -8.94 -4.72 28.01
N PRO A 407 -10.02 -4.67 28.82
CA PRO A 407 -11.37 -4.63 28.30
C PRO A 407 -11.64 -3.30 27.58
N ALA A 408 -12.52 -3.32 26.57
CA ALA A 408 -12.93 -2.11 25.85
C ALA A 408 -13.52 -1.06 26.81
N GLY A 409 -13.14 0.20 26.61
CA GLY A 409 -13.49 1.34 27.47
C GLY A 409 -12.62 1.50 28.72
N SER A 410 -11.65 0.60 28.97
CA SER A 410 -10.76 0.75 30.12
C SER A 410 -9.72 1.87 29.90
N PRO A 411 -9.43 2.69 30.93
CA PRO A 411 -8.35 3.65 30.88
C PRO A 411 -7.00 2.90 30.96
N VAL A 412 -6.04 3.32 30.13
CA VAL A 412 -4.71 2.71 30.05
C VAL A 412 -3.63 3.78 30.00
N GLU A 413 -2.45 3.45 30.53
CA GLU A 413 -1.24 4.26 30.34
C GLU A 413 -0.58 3.85 29.02
N VAL A 414 -0.27 4.85 28.19
CA VAL A 414 0.31 4.64 26.87
C VAL A 414 1.69 5.28 26.83
N HIS A 415 2.70 4.46 26.57
CA HIS A 415 4.07 4.91 26.30
C HIS A 415 4.22 5.19 24.82
N TYR A 416 4.67 6.39 24.43
CA TYR A 416 4.81 6.77 23.02
C TYR A 416 6.20 7.29 22.69
N ASP A 417 6.64 7.09 21.45
CA ASP A 417 7.91 7.64 20.97
C ASP A 417 7.75 9.16 20.72
N PRO A 418 8.48 10.05 21.44
CA PRO A 418 8.37 11.49 21.23
C PRO A 418 8.89 11.94 19.86
N GLN A 419 9.67 11.11 19.15
CA GLN A 419 10.12 11.40 17.78
C GLN A 419 9.15 10.90 16.71
N ASP A 420 8.27 9.95 17.06
CA ASP A 420 7.20 9.42 16.20
C ASP A 420 6.00 9.03 17.07
N PRO A 421 5.09 9.97 17.40
CA PRO A 421 3.98 9.72 18.32
C PRO A 421 3.03 8.61 17.89
N SER A 422 3.05 8.19 16.63
CA SER A 422 2.24 7.06 16.16
C SER A 422 2.77 5.70 16.61
N ASN A 423 4.01 5.64 17.09
CA ASN A 423 4.63 4.45 17.67
C ASN A 423 4.42 4.48 19.19
N ALA A 424 3.49 3.64 19.68
CA ALA A 424 3.14 3.61 21.08
C ALA A 424 2.76 2.21 21.55
N ALA A 425 3.07 1.88 22.80
CA ALA A 425 2.79 0.62 23.44
C ALA A 425 2.20 0.78 24.86
N LEU A 426 1.39 -0.19 25.29
CA LEU A 426 0.83 -0.22 26.67
C LEU A 426 1.87 -0.65 27.70
N GLU A 427 2.71 -1.62 27.35
CA GLU A 427 3.73 -2.17 28.22
C GLU A 427 5.12 -1.90 27.64
N ASN A 428 6.03 -1.41 28.47
CA ASN A 428 7.43 -1.35 28.14
C ASN A 428 8.00 -2.76 27.92
N PRO A 429 8.97 -2.92 27.01
CA PRO A 429 9.62 -4.20 26.78
C PRO A 429 10.46 -4.59 28.02
N THR A 430 9.91 -5.45 28.87
CA THR A 430 10.56 -5.90 30.11
C THR A 430 11.61 -6.99 29.87
N GLY A 431 11.64 -7.61 28.70
CA GLY A 431 12.55 -8.71 28.36
C GLY A 431 13.53 -8.36 27.27
N THR A 432 14.83 -8.31 27.58
CA THR A 432 15.87 -8.38 26.55
C THR A 432 15.87 -9.81 26.01
N ASN A 433 15.42 -10.00 24.78
CA ASN A 433 15.47 -11.32 24.14
C ASN A 433 16.93 -11.65 23.74
N TRP A 434 17.60 -12.46 24.57
CA TRP A 434 18.99 -12.86 24.35
C TRP A 434 19.15 -13.89 23.24
N ILE A 435 18.07 -14.37 22.62
CA ILE A 435 18.13 -15.35 21.52
C ILE A 435 19.04 -14.87 20.40
N LEU A 436 18.95 -13.59 19.99
CA LEU A 436 19.81 -13.03 18.95
C LEU A 436 21.29 -13.00 19.35
N LEU A 437 21.59 -12.77 20.63
CA LEU A 437 22.96 -12.87 21.13
C LEU A 437 23.43 -14.33 21.16
N GLY A 438 22.59 -15.26 21.61
CA GLY A 438 22.88 -16.68 21.61
C GLY A 438 23.14 -17.22 20.19
N VAL A 439 22.33 -16.80 19.22
CA VAL A 439 22.52 -17.07 17.80
C VAL A 439 23.86 -16.49 17.32
N ALA A 440 24.16 -15.23 17.64
CA ALA A 440 25.43 -14.62 17.27
C ALA A 440 26.64 -15.39 17.85
N LEU A 441 26.61 -15.74 19.14
CA LEU A 441 27.66 -16.51 19.80
C LEU A 441 27.82 -17.92 19.22
N ALA A 442 26.71 -18.61 18.95
CA ALA A 442 26.72 -19.93 18.32
C ALA A 442 27.30 -19.86 16.90
N SER A 443 26.93 -18.84 16.12
CA SER A 443 27.49 -18.63 14.79
C SER A 443 28.99 -18.31 14.83
N PHE A 444 29.47 -17.52 15.79
CA PHE A 444 30.90 -17.30 15.97
C PHE A 444 31.64 -18.57 16.43
N ALA A 445 31.03 -19.40 17.28
CA ALA A 445 31.59 -20.68 17.68
C ALA A 445 31.70 -21.66 16.49
N ILE A 446 30.68 -21.69 15.61
CA ILE A 446 30.71 -22.46 14.36
C ILE A 446 31.80 -21.93 13.43
N ALA A 447 31.95 -20.60 13.32
CA ALA A 447 33.02 -20.00 12.53
C ALA A 447 34.41 -20.38 13.06
N LEU A 448 34.61 -20.33 14.38
CA LEU A 448 35.86 -20.73 15.03
C LEU A 448 36.12 -22.24 14.87
N TYR A 449 35.11 -23.09 14.98
CA TYR A 449 35.26 -24.53 14.76
C TYR A 449 35.62 -24.83 13.29
N ALA A 450 34.94 -24.19 12.35
CA ALA A 450 35.22 -24.30 10.92
C ALA A 450 36.61 -23.77 10.53
N SER A 451 37.17 -22.84 11.31
CA SER A 451 38.54 -22.33 11.10
C SER A 451 39.64 -23.36 11.39
N ARG A 452 39.33 -24.43 12.15
CA ARG A 452 40.27 -25.46 12.62
C ARG A 452 41.57 -24.96 13.28
N ILE A 453 41.62 -23.69 13.69
CA ILE A 453 42.77 -23.05 14.35
C ILE A 453 43.21 -23.74 15.65
N PHE A 454 42.31 -24.48 16.30
CA PHE A 454 42.55 -25.15 17.58
C PHE A 454 42.72 -26.67 17.48
N ARG A 455 42.94 -27.22 16.27
CA ARG A 455 43.23 -28.65 16.06
C ARG A 455 44.69 -28.91 15.78
#